data_AF-A0A843EKB4-F1
#
_entry.id   AF-A0A843EKB4-F1
#
_cell.length_a   1.000
_cell.length_b   1.000
_cell.length_c   1.000
_cell.angle_alpha   90.00
_cell.angle_beta   90.00
_cell.angle_gamma   90.00
#
_symmetry.space_group_name_H-M   'P 1'
#
loop_
_entity.id
_entity.type
_entity.pdbx_description
1 polymer ?
#
loop_
_entity_poly.entity_id
_entity_poly.type
_entity_poly.pdbx_seq_one_letter_code
_entity_poly.pdbx_strand_id
1 'polypeptide(L)'
;MKPLQELVRPNIWSLSPYTSARDEYQGKDAKVFLDANENPFNDPVNRYPDPLQRDLKKRIAEIKGVSADTIFLGNGSDEAIDLMYRIFCRPGVDNAVAIEPTYGMYGVCA
;
A
#
# COMPACT_ATOMS: atom_id res chain seq x y z
N MET A 1 -4.32 6.87 -35.32
CA MET A 1 -4.38 6.93 -33.84
C MET A 1 -3.04 6.42 -33.33
N LYS A 2 -2.42 7.07 -32.34
CA LYS A 2 -1.15 6.58 -31.79
C LYS A 2 -1.38 5.26 -31.02
N PRO A 3 -0.45 4.29 -31.09
CA PRO A 3 -0.51 3.08 -30.29
C PRO A 3 -0.34 3.40 -28.78
N LEU A 4 -0.91 2.58 -27.90
CA LEU A 4 -0.86 2.80 -26.44
C LEU A 4 0.58 2.89 -25.91
N GLN A 5 1.50 2.13 -26.51
CA GLN A 5 2.94 2.14 -26.21
C GLN A 5 3.56 3.54 -26.31
N GLU A 6 3.07 4.37 -27.23
CA GLU A 6 3.55 5.75 -27.41
C GLU A 6 2.90 6.74 -26.43
N LEU A 7 1.83 6.33 -25.75
CA LEU A 7 1.08 7.17 -24.81
C LEU A 7 1.46 6.89 -23.35
N VAL A 8 1.88 5.66 -23.06
CA VAL A 8 2.28 5.22 -21.70
C VAL A 8 3.73 5.64 -21.43
N ARG A 9 3.99 6.11 -20.21
CA ARG A 9 5.36 6.42 -19.76
C ARG A 9 6.26 5.18 -19.87
N PRO A 10 7.48 5.27 -20.41
CA PRO A 10 8.36 4.11 -20.60
C PRO A 10 8.58 3.28 -19.33
N ASN A 11 8.78 3.95 -18.19
CA ASN A 11 8.99 3.28 -16.90
C ASN A 11 7.77 2.49 -16.41
N ILE A 12 6.55 2.92 -16.77
CA ILE A 12 5.31 2.21 -16.44
C ILE A 12 5.10 1.05 -17.39
N TRP A 13 5.46 1.21 -18.67
CA TRP A 13 5.38 0.14 -19.66
C TRP A 13 6.32 -1.03 -19.35
N SER A 14 7.51 -0.74 -18.80
CA SER A 14 8.52 -1.74 -18.44
C SER A 14 8.39 -2.29 -17.01
N LEU A 15 7.45 -1.78 -16.20
CA LEU A 15 7.30 -2.15 -14.81
C LEU A 15 6.79 -3.60 -14.68
N SER A 16 7.48 -4.41 -13.88
CA SER A 16 6.94 -5.68 -13.40
C SER A 16 5.98 -5.42 -12.24
N PRO A 17 4.70 -5.82 -12.32
CA PRO A 17 3.77 -5.62 -11.22
C PRO A 17 4.19 -6.42 -9.99
N TYR A 18 3.76 -5.97 -8.81
CA TYR A 18 3.91 -6.73 -7.57
C TYR A 18 3.22 -8.10 -7.69
N THR A 19 3.90 -9.16 -7.26
CA THR A 19 3.30 -10.48 -7.11
C THR A 19 2.87 -10.66 -5.66
N SER A 20 1.56 -10.82 -5.43
CA SER A 20 1.00 -11.15 -4.12
C SER A 20 0.91 -12.66 -3.92
N ALA A 21 0.69 -13.11 -2.68
CA ALA A 21 0.49 -14.54 -2.38
C ALA A 21 -0.68 -15.16 -3.18
N ARG A 22 -1.70 -14.35 -3.51
CA ARG A 22 -2.86 -14.77 -4.32
C ARG A 22 -2.53 -14.93 -5.80
N ASP A 23 -1.45 -14.30 -6.28
CA ASP A 23 -0.94 -14.51 -7.63
C ASP A 23 -0.14 -15.81 -7.73
N GLU A 24 0.56 -16.19 -6.65
CA GLU A 24 1.32 -17.45 -6.55
C GLU A 24 0.42 -18.69 -6.38
N TYR A 25 -0.77 -18.52 -5.80
CA TYR A 25 -1.75 -19.60 -5.64
C TYR A 25 -3.16 -19.18 -6.10
N GLN A 26 -3.59 -19.71 -7.26
CA GLN A 26 -4.92 -19.48 -7.85
C GLN A 26 -5.88 -20.68 -7.66
N GLY A 27 -5.51 -21.66 -6.84
CA GLY A 27 -6.35 -22.85 -6.62
C GLY A 27 -7.62 -22.52 -5.86
N LYS A 28 -8.77 -23.05 -6.31
CA LYS A 28 -10.05 -22.91 -5.58
C LYS A 28 -10.23 -23.94 -4.46
N ASP A 29 -9.25 -24.83 -4.27
CA ASP A 29 -9.34 -25.96 -3.36
C ASP A 29 -8.85 -25.64 -1.94
N ALA A 30 -8.07 -24.57 -1.77
CA ALA A 30 -7.67 -24.12 -0.44
C ALA A 30 -8.87 -23.62 0.34
N LYS A 31 -9.09 -24.22 1.52
CA LYS A 31 -10.13 -23.81 2.49
C LYS A 31 -9.55 -23.06 3.69
N VAL A 32 -8.22 -23.03 3.79
CA VAL A 32 -7.47 -22.39 4.88
C VAL A 32 -6.45 -21.46 4.24
N PHE A 33 -6.52 -20.18 4.60
CA PHE A 33 -5.72 -19.12 4.03
C PHE A 33 -4.81 -18.54 5.13
N LEU A 34 -3.50 -18.79 5.04
CA LEU A 34 -2.47 -18.36 6.01
C LEU A 34 -1.26 -17.74 5.29
N ASP A 35 -1.52 -17.03 4.20
CA ASP A 35 -0.53 -16.58 3.23
C ASP A 35 -0.46 -15.05 3.09
N ALA A 36 -1.41 -14.32 3.71
CA ALA A 36 -1.52 -12.87 3.62
C ALA A 36 -1.57 -12.14 4.98
N ASN A 37 -1.27 -12.84 6.08
CA ASN A 37 -1.28 -12.30 7.46
C ASN A 37 -2.63 -11.68 7.90
N GLU A 38 -3.74 -12.15 7.33
CA GLU A 38 -5.09 -11.64 7.61
C GLU A 38 -5.59 -12.11 8.99
N ASN A 39 -6.42 -11.28 9.64
CA ASN A 39 -7.17 -11.69 10.82
C ASN A 39 -8.43 -12.48 10.38
N PRO A 40 -8.79 -13.61 11.01
CA PRO A 40 -9.91 -14.44 10.59
C PRO A 40 -11.31 -13.90 10.95
N PHE A 41 -11.42 -12.74 11.61
CA PHE A 41 -12.70 -12.18 12.08
C PHE A 41 -12.99 -10.84 11.39
N ASN A 42 -14.04 -10.78 10.54
CA ASN A 42 -14.46 -9.54 9.86
C ASN A 42 -15.97 -9.33 9.97
N ASP A 43 -16.39 -8.09 10.25
CA ASP A 43 -17.80 -7.65 10.30
C ASP A 43 -18.17 -6.81 9.05
N PRO A 44 -19.44 -6.82 8.61
CA PRO A 44 -19.90 -6.00 7.49
C PRO A 44 -20.15 -4.53 7.88
N VAL A 45 -19.86 -3.60 6.96
CA VAL A 45 -20.17 -2.16 7.08
C VAL A 45 -20.86 -1.62 5.82
N ASN A 46 -21.88 -0.76 5.96
CA ASN A 46 -22.75 -0.29 4.86
C ASN A 46 -22.89 1.24 4.73
N ARG A 47 -22.04 2.02 5.42
CA ARG A 47 -22.02 3.49 5.37
C ARG A 47 -20.61 3.99 5.09
N TYR A 48 -20.50 5.14 4.42
CA TYR A 48 -19.23 5.82 4.25
C TYR A 48 -18.63 6.18 5.63
N PRO A 49 -17.33 5.94 5.84
CA PRO A 49 -16.66 6.25 7.10
C PRO A 49 -16.46 7.77 7.28
N ASP A 50 -16.07 8.19 8.49
CA ASP A 50 -15.59 9.57 8.73
C ASP A 50 -14.34 9.84 7.86
N PRO A 51 -14.36 10.81 6.93
CA PRO A 51 -13.23 11.09 6.06
C PRO A 51 -11.99 11.61 6.81
N LEU A 52 -12.15 12.13 8.02
CA LEU A 52 -11.03 12.60 8.85
C LEU A 52 -10.61 11.59 9.92
N GLN A 53 -11.34 10.46 10.02
CA GLN A 53 -11.04 9.32 10.88
C GLN A 53 -10.76 9.73 12.35
N ARG A 54 -11.49 10.74 12.86
CA ARG A 54 -11.12 11.45 14.09
C ARG A 54 -11.10 10.55 15.32
N ASP A 55 -12.15 9.75 15.50
CA ASP A 55 -12.28 8.87 16.66
C ASP A 55 -11.20 7.78 16.66
N LEU A 56 -10.91 7.23 15.48
CA LEU A 56 -9.84 6.24 15.31
C LEU A 56 -8.46 6.85 15.61
N LYS A 57 -8.16 8.04 15.08
CA LYS A 57 -6.90 8.74 15.38
C LYS A 57 -6.75 9.04 16.86
N LYS A 58 -7.82 9.50 17.52
CA LYS A 58 -7.82 9.74 18.98
C LYS A 58 -7.49 8.46 19.74
N ARG A 59 -8.10 7.33 19.38
CA ARG A 59 -7.83 6.05 20.05
C ARG A 59 -6.41 5.55 19.82
N ILE A 60 -5.89 5.68 18.60
CA ILE A 60 -4.50 5.30 18.28
C ILE A 60 -3.52 6.22 19.02
N ALA A 61 -3.79 7.52 19.07
CA ALA A 61 -2.99 8.51 19.80
C ALA A 61 -2.83 8.13 21.28
N GLU A 62 -3.91 7.75 21.95
CA GLU A 62 -3.88 7.25 23.33
C GLU A 62 -2.98 6.01 23.48
N ILE A 63 -3.11 5.04 22.56
CA ILE A 63 -2.32 3.78 22.58
C ILE A 63 -0.83 4.04 22.33
N LYS A 64 -0.52 4.99 21.43
CA LYS A 64 0.86 5.27 20.99
C LYS A 64 1.55 6.36 21.80
N GLY A 65 0.82 7.10 22.63
CA GLY A 65 1.36 8.21 23.43
C GLY A 65 1.80 9.41 22.58
N VAL A 66 1.12 9.68 21.46
CA VAL A 66 1.43 10.78 20.54
C VAL A 66 0.19 11.65 20.29
N SER A 67 0.35 12.83 19.68
CA SER A 67 -0.80 13.66 19.29
C SER A 67 -1.58 13.04 18.12
N ALA A 68 -2.90 13.21 18.11
CA ALA A 68 -3.73 12.79 16.97
C ALA A 68 -3.37 13.54 15.68
N ASP A 69 -2.85 14.77 15.79
CA ASP A 69 -2.45 15.59 14.63
C ASP A 69 -1.15 15.10 13.98
N THR A 70 -0.39 14.24 14.67
CA THR A 70 0.81 13.59 14.11
C THR A 70 0.52 12.23 13.49
N ILE A 71 -0.76 11.87 13.32
CA ILE A 71 -1.19 10.59 12.78
C ILE A 71 -1.82 10.77 11.39
N PHE A 72 -1.22 10.10 10.42
CA PHE A 72 -1.81 9.87 9.10
C PHE A 72 -2.40 8.45 9.04
N LEU A 73 -3.58 8.30 8.45
CA LEU A 73 -4.21 7.01 8.18
C LEU A 73 -4.47 6.92 6.68
N GLY A 74 -3.80 5.99 6.01
CA GLY A 74 -4.02 5.66 4.61
C GLY A 74 -4.89 4.41 4.44
N ASN A 75 -5.26 4.14 3.19
CA ASN A 75 -5.90 2.91 2.75
C ASN A 75 -4.87 1.77 2.65
N GLY A 76 -4.33 1.37 3.79
CA GLY A 76 -3.20 0.45 3.88
C GLY A 76 -1.85 1.18 3.92
N SER A 77 -0.81 0.47 4.36
CA SER A 77 0.55 1.02 4.45
C SER A 77 1.14 1.36 3.09
N ASP A 78 0.70 0.70 2.02
CA ASP A 78 1.21 0.92 0.66
C ASP A 78 0.96 2.35 0.18
N GLU A 79 -0.19 2.94 0.54
CA GLU A 79 -0.46 4.35 0.24
C GLU A 79 0.51 5.28 0.97
N ALA A 80 0.79 5.01 2.25
CA ALA A 80 1.76 5.79 2.99
C ALA A 80 3.18 5.67 2.39
N ILE A 81 3.55 4.46 1.94
CA ILE A 81 4.82 4.22 1.24
C ILE A 81 4.87 5.05 -0.06
N ASP A 82 3.89 4.92 -0.95
CA ASP A 82 3.79 5.69 -2.22
C ASP A 82 3.86 7.21 -1.98
N LEU A 83 3.13 7.72 -0.98
CA LEU A 83 3.15 9.14 -0.63
C LEU A 83 4.55 9.63 -0.23
N MET A 84 5.33 8.82 0.49
CA MET A 84 6.69 9.20 0.86
C MET A 84 7.58 9.39 -0.38
N TYR A 85 7.48 8.50 -1.38
CA TYR A 85 8.19 8.68 -2.65
C TYR A 85 7.72 9.95 -3.37
N ARG A 86 6.41 10.18 -3.47
CA ARG A 86 5.85 11.33 -4.19
C ARG A 86 6.20 12.68 -3.57
N ILE A 87 6.28 12.74 -2.24
CA ILE A 87 6.57 14.00 -1.51
C ILE A 87 8.07 14.31 -1.56
N PHE A 88 8.94 13.31 -1.43
CA PHE A 88 10.36 13.52 -1.16
C PHE A 88 11.31 13.08 -2.28
N CYS A 89 10.87 12.30 -3.26
CA CYS A 89 11.71 11.81 -4.34
C CYS A 89 11.30 12.41 -5.70
N ARG A 90 12.21 13.15 -6.34
CA ARG A 90 12.04 13.56 -7.73
C ARG A 90 12.43 12.41 -8.66
N PRO A 91 11.53 11.98 -9.58
CA PRO A 91 11.80 10.88 -10.50
C PRO A 91 13.08 11.10 -11.31
N GLY A 92 13.96 10.10 -11.32
CA GLY A 92 15.23 10.12 -12.06
C GLY A 92 16.34 10.98 -11.45
N VAL A 93 16.13 11.57 -10.27
CA VAL A 93 17.11 12.41 -9.58
C VAL A 93 17.43 11.88 -8.19
N ASP A 94 16.39 11.67 -7.37
CA ASP A 94 16.56 11.22 -5.99
C ASP A 94 16.38 9.69 -5.93
N ASN A 95 16.93 9.06 -4.88
CA ASN A 95 16.88 7.61 -4.67
C ASN A 95 16.31 7.29 -3.29
N ALA A 96 15.64 6.14 -3.16
CA ALA A 96 15.28 5.55 -1.87
C ALA A 96 16.12 4.29 -1.62
N VAL A 97 16.31 3.94 -0.35
CA VAL A 97 17.11 2.78 0.07
C VAL A 97 16.24 1.86 0.91
N ALA A 98 16.20 0.58 0.54
CA ALA A 98 15.60 -0.51 1.30
C ALA A 98 16.62 -1.67 1.40
N ILE A 99 16.58 -2.44 2.49
CA ILE A 99 17.56 -3.52 2.76
C ILE A 99 16.90 -4.87 2.50
N GLU A 100 17.45 -5.67 1.59
CA GLU A 100 16.92 -6.99 1.25
C GLU A 100 17.41 -8.10 2.22
N PRO A 101 16.58 -9.14 2.49
CA PRO A 101 15.19 -9.32 2.04
C PRO A 101 14.21 -8.51 2.88
N THR A 102 13.28 -7.81 2.22
CA THR A 102 12.26 -6.98 2.87
C THR A 102 10.98 -6.92 2.04
N TYR A 103 10.05 -6.06 2.42
CA TYR A 103 8.77 -5.90 1.75
C TYR A 103 8.94 -5.35 0.31
N GLY A 104 8.48 -6.11 -0.68
CA GLY A 104 8.69 -5.81 -2.10
C GLY A 104 8.04 -4.51 -2.58
N MET A 105 7.01 -4.00 -1.88
CA MET A 105 6.32 -2.76 -2.27
C MET A 105 7.23 -1.53 -2.28
N TYR A 106 8.33 -1.52 -1.51
CA TYR A 106 9.33 -0.45 -1.60
C TYR A 106 9.96 -0.35 -3.00
N GLY A 107 10.19 -1.48 -3.67
CA GLY A 107 10.70 -1.49 -5.04
C GLY A 107 9.63 -1.18 -6.08
N VAL A 108 8.38 -1.56 -5.82
CA VAL A 108 7.25 -1.35 -6.76
C VAL A 108 6.78 0.10 -6.77
N CYS A 109 6.83 0.79 -5.64
CA CYS A 109 6.45 2.20 -5.52
C CYS A 109 7.54 3.19 -5.98
N ALA A 110 8.79 2.74 -6.14
CA ALA A 110 9.94 3.57 -6.55
C ALA A 110 9.97 3.83 -8.07
#